data_AF-Q2V269-F1
#
_entry.id   AF-Q2V269-F1
#
_cell.length_a   1.000
_cell.length_b   1.000
_cell.length_c   1.000
_cell.angle_alpha   90.00
_cell.angle_beta   90.00
_cell.angle_gamma   90.00
#
_symmetry.space_group_name_H-M   'P 1'
#
loop_
_entity.id
_entity.type
_entity.pdbx_description
1 polymer ?
#
loop_
_entity_poly.entity_id
_entity_poly.type
_entity_poly.pdbx_seq_one_letter_code
_entity_poly.pdbx_strand_id
1 'polypeptide(L)'
;ALDFAFKYDSRVLVEQGVNAREIEVGLLGNYDVRSTLPGEVVKDVAFYDYEAKYIDNKITMDIPVKISGEVISIMRTNAEIAFRALGGQGLARCDF
;
A
#
# COMPACT_ATOMS: atom_id res chain seq x y z
N ALA A 1 -6.39 12.72 19.63
CA ALA A 1 -6.27 11.75 18.51
C ALA A 1 -7.56 10.98 18.30
N LEU A 2 -8.06 10.24 19.30
CA LEU A 2 -9.32 9.49 19.18
C LEU A 2 -10.54 10.38 18.89
N ASP A 3 -10.71 11.50 19.62
CA ASP A 3 -11.81 12.44 19.37
C ASP A 3 -11.80 13.02 17.94
N PHE A 4 -10.64 13.07 17.31
CA PHE A 4 -10.52 13.50 15.92
C PHE A 4 -10.91 12.38 14.95
N ALA A 5 -10.43 11.15 15.18
CA ALA A 5 -10.79 9.97 14.38
C ALA A 5 -12.31 9.71 14.40
N PHE A 6 -12.96 9.87 15.56
CA PHE A 6 -14.41 9.72 15.69
C PHE A 6 -15.24 10.77 14.96
N LYS A 7 -14.62 11.80 14.38
CA LYS A 7 -15.30 12.71 13.45
C LYS A 7 -15.54 12.07 12.07
N TYR A 8 -14.81 11.01 11.72
CA TYR A 8 -14.83 10.39 10.40
C TYR A 8 -15.52 9.03 10.38
N ASP A 9 -15.47 8.27 11.48
CA ASP A 9 -16.16 6.99 11.61
C ASP A 9 -16.56 6.72 13.07
N SER A 10 -17.58 5.90 13.26
CA SER A 10 -18.05 5.35 14.54
C SER A 10 -17.12 4.28 15.12
N ARG A 11 -16.26 3.67 14.28
CA ARG A 11 -15.29 2.65 14.70
C ARG A 11 -13.88 3.12 14.38
N VAL A 12 -12.97 2.95 15.34
CA VAL A 12 -11.55 3.31 15.20
C VAL A 12 -10.69 2.06 15.34
N LEU A 13 -9.71 1.92 14.43
CA LEU A 13 -8.64 0.93 14.50
C LEU A 13 -7.37 1.62 15.04
N VAL A 14 -6.71 1.01 16.01
CA VAL A 14 -5.44 1.49 16.57
C VAL A 14 -4.39 0.43 16.32
N GLU A 15 -3.33 0.80 15.60
CA GLU A 15 -2.22 -0.07 15.23
C GLU A 15 -0.92 0.40 15.90
N GLN A 16 0.01 -0.51 16.11
CA GLN A 16 1.34 -0.16 16.61
C GLN A 16 2.11 0.59 15.51
N GLY A 17 2.53 1.83 15.81
CA GLY A 17 3.40 2.58 14.92
C GLY A 17 4.76 1.89 14.76
N VAL A 18 5.22 1.76 13.52
CA VAL A 18 6.51 1.19 13.16
C VAL A 18 7.24 2.11 12.17
N ASN A 19 8.58 2.12 12.23
CA ASN A 19 9.38 2.74 11.19
C ASN A 19 9.59 1.72 10.07
N ALA A 20 8.77 1.80 9.03
CA ALA A 20 8.70 0.82 7.96
C ALA A 20 8.85 1.48 6.59
N ARG A 21 9.24 0.67 5.60
CA ARG A 21 9.19 1.03 4.18
C ARG A 21 7.78 0.77 3.67
N GLU A 22 7.24 1.67 2.87
CA GLU A 22 5.92 1.50 2.26
C GLU A 22 6.06 1.03 0.82
N ILE A 23 5.52 -0.17 0.55
CA ILE A 23 5.66 -0.82 -0.75
C ILE A 23 4.27 -1.12 -1.30
N GLU A 24 4.02 -0.69 -2.53
CA GLU A 24 2.71 -0.81 -3.18
C GLU A 24 2.79 -1.81 -4.35
N VAL A 25 1.76 -2.66 -4.49
CA VAL A 25 1.57 -3.58 -5.60
C VAL A 25 0.23 -3.30 -6.28
N GLY A 26 0.25 -3.00 -7.57
CA GLY A 26 -0.96 -2.88 -8.38
C GLY A 26 -1.50 -4.25 -8.79
N LEU A 27 -2.83 -4.41 -8.72
CA LEU A 27 -3.55 -5.62 -9.12
C LEU A 27 -4.56 -5.27 -10.20
N LEU A 28 -4.58 -6.04 -11.28
CA LEU A 28 -5.56 -5.89 -12.36
C LEU A 28 -6.11 -7.25 -12.75
N GLY A 29 -7.43 -7.35 -12.86
CA GLY A 29 -8.11 -8.52 -13.42
C GLY A 29 -9.37 -8.90 -12.68
N ASN A 30 -10.00 -9.96 -13.21
CA ASN A 30 -11.18 -10.60 -12.63
C ASN A 30 -10.82 -12.07 -12.34
N TYR A 31 -11.04 -12.95 -13.32
CA TYR A 31 -10.69 -14.37 -13.21
C TYR A 31 -9.16 -14.62 -13.27
N ASP A 32 -8.48 -13.99 -14.24
CA ASP A 32 -7.02 -13.94 -14.34
C ASP A 32 -6.51 -12.65 -13.67
N VAL A 33 -6.09 -12.76 -12.41
CA VAL A 33 -5.54 -11.63 -11.64
C VAL A 33 -4.04 -11.55 -11.90
N ARG A 34 -3.56 -10.36 -12.24
CA ARG A 34 -2.14 -10.07 -12.44
C ARG A 34 -1.68 -8.95 -11.52
N SER A 35 -0.47 -9.08 -11.01
CA SER A 35 0.20 -8.08 -10.19
C SER A 35 1.31 -7.36 -10.96
N THR A 36 1.52 -6.07 -10.67
CA THR A 36 2.69 -5.31 -11.12
C THR A 36 3.96 -5.74 -10.36
N LEU A 37 5.12 -5.22 -10.78
CA LEU A 37 6.26 -5.18 -9.87
C LEU A 37 5.96 -4.22 -8.70
N PRO A 38 6.44 -4.50 -7.48
CA PRO A 38 6.23 -3.62 -6.35
C PRO A 38 7.02 -2.31 -6.53
N GLY A 39 6.43 -1.21 -6.07
CA GLY A 39 7.06 0.11 -6.02
C GLY A 39 7.17 0.60 -4.59
N GLU A 40 8.30 1.21 -4.23
CA GLU A 40 8.45 1.81 -2.91
C GLU A 40 8.14 3.30 -2.97
N VAL A 41 7.36 3.76 -1.99
CA VAL A 41 7.13 5.17 -1.73
C VAL A 41 8.32 5.69 -0.91
N VAL A 42 9.27 6.31 -1.58
CA VAL A 42 10.44 6.91 -0.91
C VAL A 42 10.03 8.28 -0.36
N LYS A 43 10.00 8.38 0.97
CA LYS A 43 9.66 9.60 1.69
C LYS A 43 10.91 10.19 2.32
N ASP A 44 11.05 11.52 2.22
CA ASP A 44 12.00 12.29 3.03
C ASP A 44 11.42 12.73 4.39
N VAL A 45 10.19 12.31 4.72
CA VAL A 45 9.46 12.66 5.95
C VAL A 45 8.92 11.44 6.67
N ALA A 46 8.87 11.50 8.00
CA ALA A 46 8.55 10.37 8.89
C ALA A 46 7.11 9.85 8.81
N PHE A 47 6.20 10.51 8.07
CA PHE A 47 4.79 10.11 7.93
C PHE A 47 4.24 10.47 6.54
N TYR A 48 3.41 9.59 5.94
CA TYR A 48 2.52 9.98 4.84
C TYR A 48 1.27 10.57 5.45
N ASP A 49 1.14 11.89 5.43
CA ASP A 49 -0.14 12.52 5.66
C ASP A 49 -0.73 13.05 4.35
N TYR A 50 -1.93 13.61 4.44
CA TYR A 50 -2.64 14.19 3.30
C TYR A 50 -1.85 15.33 2.64
N GLU A 51 -1.11 16.11 3.42
CA GLU A 51 -0.31 17.23 2.91
C GLU A 51 0.87 16.72 2.07
N ALA A 52 1.58 15.69 2.54
CA ALA A 52 2.65 15.05 1.77
C ALA A 52 2.13 14.42 0.47
N LYS A 53 0.94 13.81 0.50
CA LYS A 53 0.34 13.11 -0.66
C LYS A 53 -0.21 14.02 -1.75
N TYR A 54 -0.69 15.23 -1.42
CA TYR A 54 -1.42 16.07 -2.37
C TYR A 54 -0.92 17.52 -2.49
N ILE A 55 -0.08 18.01 -1.57
CA ILE A 55 0.35 19.42 -1.55
C ILE A 55 1.82 19.57 -1.94
N ASP A 56 2.72 18.72 -1.41
CA ASP A 56 4.16 18.96 -1.57
C ASP A 56 4.79 18.21 -2.76
N ASN A 57 4.11 17.20 -3.33
CA ASN A 57 4.48 16.46 -4.55
C ASN A 57 5.94 15.94 -4.60
N LYS A 58 6.65 15.91 -3.47
CA LYS A 58 8.03 15.39 -3.30
C LYS A 58 8.00 13.91 -2.94
N ILE A 59 7.18 13.15 -3.64
CA ILE A 59 7.12 11.71 -3.47
C ILE A 59 7.89 11.11 -4.63
N THR A 60 8.97 10.40 -4.31
CA THR A 60 9.71 9.64 -5.33
C THR A 60 9.29 8.19 -5.24
N MET A 61 8.91 7.61 -6.38
CA MET A 61 8.57 6.19 -6.46
C MET A 61 9.80 5.43 -6.97
N ASP A 62 10.33 4.50 -6.19
CA ASP A 62 11.38 3.58 -6.64
C ASP A 62 10.72 2.32 -7.22
N ILE A 63 10.64 2.25 -8.55
CA ILE A 63 9.99 1.16 -9.28
C ILE A 63 10.97 0.57 -10.31
N PRO A 64 11.35 -0.71 -10.21
CA PRO A 64 10.99 -1.65 -9.14
C PRO A 64 11.75 -1.36 -7.84
N VAL A 65 11.11 -1.66 -6.70
CA VAL A 65 11.72 -1.53 -5.37
C VAL A 65 13.02 -2.35 -5.24
N LYS A 66 14.01 -1.79 -4.55
CA LYS A 66 15.27 -2.48 -4.23
C LYS A 66 15.12 -3.43 -3.03
N ILE A 67 14.65 -4.66 -3.31
CA ILE A 67 14.57 -5.80 -2.38
C ILE A 67 14.87 -7.11 -3.13
N SER A 68 15.02 -8.22 -2.40
CA SER A 68 15.29 -9.51 -3.04
C SER A 68 14.12 -9.97 -3.91
N GLY A 69 14.42 -10.70 -4.98
CA GLY A 69 13.40 -11.26 -5.87
C GLY A 69 12.43 -12.22 -5.16
N GLU A 70 12.89 -12.88 -4.10
CA GLU A 70 12.05 -13.73 -3.25
C GLU A 70 10.98 -12.91 -2.53
N VAL A 71 11.35 -11.78 -1.90
CA VAL A 71 10.38 -10.90 -1.21
C VAL A 71 9.41 -10.28 -2.22
N ILE A 72 9.88 -9.90 -3.41
CA ILE A 72 9.02 -9.43 -4.51
C ILE A 72 7.98 -10.48 -4.87
N SER A 73 8.39 -11.74 -5.02
CA SER A 73 7.48 -12.84 -5.34
C SER A 73 6.44 -13.04 -4.24
N ILE A 74 6.86 -13.03 -2.97
CA ILE A 74 5.96 -13.20 -1.82
C ILE A 74 4.92 -12.08 -1.76
N MET A 75 5.34 -10.82 -1.91
CA MET A 75 4.42 -9.67 -1.90
C MET A 75 3.36 -9.79 -3.01
N ARG A 76 3.78 -10.13 -4.22
CA ARG A 76 2.87 -10.31 -5.36
C ARG A 76 1.89 -11.44 -5.13
N THR A 77 2.36 -12.59 -4.66
CA THR A 77 1.50 -13.73 -4.32
C THR A 77 0.50 -13.39 -3.21
N ASN A 78 0.94 -12.72 -2.15
CA ASN A 78 0.06 -12.32 -1.05
C ASN A 78 -1.02 -11.33 -1.49
N ALA A 79 -0.65 -10.35 -2.33
CA ALA A 79 -1.58 -9.38 -2.89
C ALA A 79 -2.66 -10.08 -3.75
N GLU A 80 -2.25 -11.02 -4.60
CA GLU A 80 -3.18 -11.80 -5.43
C GLU A 80 -4.10 -12.70 -4.60
N ILE A 81 -3.57 -13.35 -3.55
CA ILE A 81 -4.38 -14.16 -2.62
C ILE A 81 -5.41 -13.29 -1.91
N ALA A 82 -5.00 -12.16 -1.33
CA ALA A 82 -5.89 -11.26 -0.62
C ALA A 82 -6.98 -10.70 -1.54
N PHE A 83 -6.61 -10.24 -2.75
CA PHE A 83 -7.56 -9.74 -3.74
C PHE A 83 -8.60 -10.79 -4.13
N ARG A 84 -8.17 -12.03 -4.38
CA ARG A 84 -9.09 -13.15 -4.68
C ARG A 84 -9.98 -13.50 -3.49
N ALA A 85 -9.43 -13.54 -2.27
CA ALA A 85 -10.18 -13.86 -1.06
C ALA A 85 -11.27 -12.83 -0.75
N LEU A 86 -11.04 -11.56 -1.10
CA LEU A 86 -12.01 -10.47 -0.96
C LEU A 86 -13.01 -10.40 -2.13
N GLY A 87 -12.89 -11.26 -3.15
CA GLY A 87 -13.73 -11.22 -4.35
C GLY A 87 -13.46 -10.02 -5.25
N GLY A 88 -12.23 -9.51 -5.25
CA GLY A 88 -11.82 -8.34 -6.02
C GLY A 88 -12.04 -8.50 -7.53
N GLN A 89 -12.47 -7.41 -8.17
CA GLN A 89 -12.68 -7.30 -9.62
C GLN A 89 -12.18 -5.94 -10.12
N GLY A 90 -11.67 -5.90 -11.34
CA GLY A 90 -11.15 -4.69 -11.96
C GLY A 90 -9.74 -4.36 -11.49
N LEU A 91 -9.59 -3.33 -10.67
CA LEU A 91 -8.30 -2.77 -10.25
C LEU A 91 -8.27 -2.59 -8.73
N ALA A 92 -7.14 -2.94 -8.11
CA ALA A 92 -6.84 -2.55 -6.75
C ALA A 92 -5.35 -2.21 -6.60
N ARG A 93 -5.02 -1.60 -5.47
CA ARG A 93 -3.67 -1.42 -5.00
C ARG A 93 -3.58 -2.06 -3.61
N CYS A 94 -2.58 -2.90 -3.43
CA CYS A 94 -2.28 -3.53 -2.15
C CYS A 94 -1.03 -2.88 -1.59
N ASP A 95 -1.14 -2.35 -0.37
CA ASP A 95 -0.06 -1.65 0.31
C ASP A 95 0.53 -2.61 1.37
N PHE A 96 1.85 -2.65 1.47
CA PHE A 96 2.65 -3.46 2.40
C PHE A 96 3.56 -2.60 3.26
#